data_AF-A0A376MRP2-F1
#
_entry.id   AF-A0A376MRP2-F1
#
_cell.length_a   1.000
_cell.length_b   1.000
_cell.length_c   1.000
_cell.angle_alpha   90.00
_cell.angle_beta   90.00
_cell.angle_gamma   90.00
#
_symmetry.space_group_name_H-M   'P 1'
#
loop_
_entity.id
_entity.type
_entity.pdbx_description
1 polymer ?
#
loop_
_entity_poly.entity_id
_entity_poly.type
_entity_poly.pdbx_seq_one_letter_code
_entity_poly.pdbx_strand_id
1 'polypeptide(L)'
;MTIKEKISQKYPHASFCTFGDSAALADHLATLIATGVKTASCGSLAGCIEDNAFPLIGEYKIVENSRGEPVCVIRVIGLHLLRFF
;
A
#
# COMPACT_ATOMS: atom_id res chain seq x y z
N MET A 1 0.03 12.26 -21.47
CA MET A 1 -0.71 11.51 -20.44
C MET A 1 0.29 10.72 -19.61
N THR A 2 0.46 11.09 -18.34
CA THR A 2 1.45 10.48 -17.44
C THR A 2 1.03 9.05 -17.07
N ILE A 3 1.98 8.24 -16.58
CA ILE A 3 1.68 6.87 -16.11
C ILE A 3 0.67 6.92 -14.95
N LYS A 4 0.81 7.88 -14.04
CA LYS A 4 -0.13 8.07 -12.92
C LYS A 4 -1.55 8.36 -13.40
N GLU A 5 -1.74 9.24 -14.37
CA GLU A 5 -3.07 9.53 -14.95
C GLU A 5 -3.75 8.26 -15.50
N LYS A 6 -2.99 7.42 -16.23
CA LYS A 6 -3.53 6.16 -16.77
C LYS A 6 -3.92 5.18 -15.67
N ILE A 7 -3.12 5.08 -14.61
CA ILE A 7 -3.41 4.18 -13.48
C ILE A 7 -4.63 4.70 -12.70
N SER A 8 -4.71 6.00 -12.41
CA SER A 8 -5.86 6.61 -11.74
C SER A 8 -7.15 6.46 -12.56
N GLN A 9 -7.08 6.52 -13.89
CA GLN A 9 -8.25 6.26 -14.73
C GLN A 9 -8.71 4.80 -14.66
N LYS A 10 -7.77 3.84 -14.56
CA LYS A 10 -8.08 2.41 -14.43
C LYS A 10 -8.56 2.05 -13.02
N TYR A 11 -8.06 2.76 -11.99
CA TYR A 11 -8.36 2.53 -10.58
C TYR A 11 -8.75 3.85 -9.88
N PRO A 12 -9.94 4.39 -10.16
CA PRO A 12 -10.34 5.74 -9.73
C PRO A 12 -10.48 5.92 -8.21
N HIS A 13 -10.62 4.82 -7.47
CA HIS A 13 -10.73 4.82 -6.01
C HIS A 13 -9.48 4.30 -5.30
N ALA A 14 -8.40 4.01 -6.05
CA ALA A 14 -7.18 3.51 -5.44
C ALA A 14 -6.35 4.65 -4.84
N SER A 15 -5.91 4.45 -3.60
CA SER A 15 -4.95 5.33 -2.95
C SER A 15 -3.52 4.98 -3.36
N PHE A 16 -2.66 5.99 -3.44
CA PHE A 16 -1.22 5.80 -3.57
C PHE A 16 -0.62 5.56 -2.19
N CYS A 17 0.30 4.60 -2.07
CA CYS A 17 0.92 4.27 -0.80
C CYS A 17 2.39 3.86 -0.98
N THR A 18 3.20 4.26 -0.01
CA THR A 18 4.57 3.78 0.18
C THR A 18 4.61 2.94 1.46
N PHE A 19 5.58 2.02 1.55
CA PHE A 19 5.78 1.19 2.73
C PHE A 19 7.16 1.44 3.34
N GLY A 20 7.27 1.40 4.66
CA GLY A 20 8.53 1.66 5.36
C GLY A 20 8.75 3.13 5.71
N ASP A 21 9.77 3.39 6.51
CA ASP A 21 10.10 4.67 7.14
C ASP A 21 11.37 5.33 6.56
N SER A 22 11.99 4.68 5.57
CA SER A 22 13.19 5.17 4.88
C SER A 22 13.12 4.87 3.39
N ALA A 23 13.86 5.63 2.58
CA ALA A 23 13.90 5.44 1.13
C ALA A 23 14.37 4.03 0.73
N ALA A 24 15.43 3.54 1.38
CA ALA A 24 15.95 2.19 1.14
C ALA A 24 14.93 1.11 1.48
N LEU A 25 14.21 1.26 2.60
CA LEU A 25 13.18 0.31 2.99
C LEU A 25 11.97 0.36 2.04
N ALA A 26 11.57 1.54 1.57
CA ALA A 26 10.48 1.70 0.63
C ALA A 26 10.74 1.00 -0.71
N ASP A 27 11.94 1.18 -1.27
CA ASP A 27 12.33 0.51 -2.52
C ASP A 27 12.40 -1.01 -2.36
N HIS A 28 12.94 -1.47 -1.23
CA HIS A 28 13.03 -2.89 -0.92
C HIS A 28 11.63 -3.52 -0.78
N LEU A 29 10.75 -2.91 0.02
CA LEU A 29 9.39 -3.41 0.25
C LEU A 29 8.54 -3.36 -1.03
N ALA A 30 8.64 -2.30 -1.83
CA ALA A 30 7.93 -2.22 -3.11
C ALA A 30 8.34 -3.37 -4.05
N THR A 31 9.63 -3.72 -4.08
CA THR A 31 10.13 -4.86 -4.85
C THR A 31 9.57 -6.19 -4.35
N LEU A 32 9.55 -6.41 -3.02
CA LEU A 32 8.98 -7.62 -2.44
C LEU A 32 7.47 -7.76 -2.73
N ILE A 33 6.74 -6.66 -2.77
CA ILE A 33 5.30 -6.65 -3.12
C ILE A 33 5.13 -6.99 -4.61
N ALA A 34 5.89 -6.33 -5.49
CA ALA A 34 5.80 -6.52 -6.93
C ALA A 34 6.17 -7.95 -7.37
N THR A 35 7.11 -8.58 -6.66
CA THR A 35 7.52 -9.98 -6.88
C THR A 35 6.61 -11.00 -6.20
N GLY A 36 5.59 -10.56 -5.44
CA GLY A 36 4.64 -11.42 -4.76
C GLY A 36 5.17 -12.10 -3.49
N VAL A 37 6.37 -11.74 -3.02
CA VAL A 37 6.96 -12.28 -1.79
C VAL A 37 6.29 -11.67 -0.55
N LYS A 38 6.05 -10.36 -0.57
CA LYS A 38 5.33 -9.66 0.51
C LYS A 38 3.86 -9.57 0.15
N THR A 39 3.04 -10.36 0.84
CA THR A 39 1.58 -10.45 0.62
C THR A 39 0.74 -9.89 1.78
N ALA A 40 1.37 -9.46 2.87
CA ALA A 40 0.71 -8.91 4.05
C ALA A 40 1.42 -7.67 4.59
N SER A 41 0.67 -6.81 5.28
CA SER A 41 1.18 -5.68 6.05
C SER A 41 0.36 -5.50 7.33
N CYS A 42 0.92 -4.81 8.31
CA CYS A 42 0.24 -4.47 9.56
C CYS A 42 0.42 -2.98 9.87
N GLY A 43 -0.46 -2.46 10.72
CA GLY A 43 -0.41 -1.11 11.27
C GLY A 43 -0.96 -1.11 12.70
N SER A 44 -0.68 -0.05 13.45
CA SER A 44 -1.22 0.11 14.79
C SER A 44 -2.72 0.41 14.73
N LEU A 45 -3.52 -0.32 15.52
CA LEU A 45 -4.95 -0.01 15.66
C LEU A 45 -5.17 1.42 16.19
N ALA A 46 -4.32 1.86 17.13
CA ALA A 46 -4.41 3.20 17.68
C ALA A 46 -4.18 4.27 16.60
N GLY A 47 -3.21 4.07 15.71
CA GLY A 47 -2.95 4.97 14.59
C GLY A 47 -4.11 5.02 13.60
N CYS A 48 -4.70 3.87 13.26
CA CYS A 48 -5.90 3.83 12.41
C CYS A 48 -7.07 4.61 13.00
N ILE A 49 -7.24 4.58 14.33
CA ILE A 49 -8.29 5.33 15.04
C ILE A 49 -7.99 6.84 14.99
N GLU A 50 -6.75 7.23 15.28
CA GLU A 50 -6.31 8.64 15.26
C GLU A 50 -6.48 9.27 13.88
N ASP A 51 -6.06 8.57 12.83
CA ASP A 51 -6.14 9.05 11.45
C ASP A 51 -7.51 8.85 10.80
N ASN A 52 -8.43 8.15 11.48
CA ASN A 52 -9.70 7.66 10.90
C ASN A 52 -9.50 6.94 9.55
N ALA A 53 -8.42 6.17 9.42
CA ALA A 53 -7.96 5.56 8.19
C ALA A 53 -7.83 4.05 8.36
N PHE A 54 -8.93 3.34 8.13
CA PHE A 54 -8.97 1.89 8.19
C PHE A 54 -8.74 1.26 6.80
N PRO A 55 -7.96 0.17 6.71
CA PRO A 55 -7.88 -0.61 5.48
C PRO A 55 -9.26 -1.19 5.15
N LEU A 56 -9.64 -1.12 3.89
CA LEU A 56 -10.93 -1.62 3.42
C LEU A 56 -10.73 -2.89 2.59
N ILE A 57 -11.41 -3.96 2.96
CA ILE A 57 -11.40 -5.18 2.15
C ILE A 57 -12.00 -4.87 0.78
N GLY A 58 -11.28 -5.28 -0.27
CA GLY A 58 -11.63 -5.04 -1.66
C GLY A 58 -11.04 -3.77 -2.26
N GLU A 59 -10.48 -2.86 -1.46
CA GLU A 59 -9.84 -1.65 -1.97
C GLU A 59 -8.58 -1.98 -2.78
N TYR A 60 -8.32 -1.17 -3.80
CA TYR A 60 -7.07 -1.20 -4.55
C TYR A 60 -6.11 -0.16 -3.98
N LYS A 61 -4.83 -0.50 -3.91
CA LYS A 61 -3.75 0.44 -3.57
C LYS A 61 -2.69 0.42 -4.65
N ILE A 62 -2.19 1.59 -5.00
CA ILE A 62 -1.09 1.77 -5.93
C ILE A 62 0.18 1.89 -5.09
N VAL A 63 1.05 0.91 -5.20
CA VAL A 63 2.31 0.88 -4.45
C VAL A 63 3.34 1.73 -5.17
N GLU A 64 3.97 2.65 -4.45
CA GLU A 64 5.03 3.51 -4.95
C GLU A 64 6.38 3.16 -4.30
N ASN A 65 7.46 3.42 -5.04
CA ASN A 65 8.82 3.38 -4.50
C ASN A 65 9.16 4.70 -3.77
N SER A 66 10.40 4.82 -3.27
CA SER A 66 10.88 6.02 -2.57
C SER A 66 10.85 7.32 -3.39
N ARG A 67 10.81 7.21 -4.73
CA ARG A 67 10.73 8.34 -5.65
C ARG A 67 9.30 8.72 -6.02
N GLY A 68 8.30 8.04 -5.45
CA GLY A 68 6.89 8.25 -5.81
C GLY A 68 6.55 7.71 -7.20
N GLU A 69 7.31 6.73 -7.71
CA GLU A 69 7.01 6.07 -8.98
C GLU A 69 6.11 4.85 -8.71
N PRO A 70 5.00 4.69 -9.45
CA PRO A 70 4.14 3.52 -9.30
C PRO A 70 4.87 2.23 -9.70
N VAL A 71 4.86 1.24 -8.82
CA VAL A 71 5.50 -0.07 -9.01
C VAL A 71 4.48 -1.15 -9.38
N CYS A 72 3.40 -1.27 -8.59
CA CYS A 72 2.34 -2.24 -8.85
C CYS A 72 1.02 -1.82 -8.21
N VAL A 73 -0.06 -2.52 -8.53
CA VAL A 73 -1.38 -2.34 -7.89
C VAL A 73 -1.71 -3.61 -7.10
N ILE A 74 -2.10 -3.43 -5.85
CA ILE A 74 -2.53 -4.51 -4.96
C ILE A 74 -4.01 -4.35 -4.60
N ARG A 75 -4.63 -5.45 -4.18
CA ARG A 75 -6.00 -5.46 -3.63
C ARG A 75 -5.97 -6.01 -2.22
N VAL A 76 -6.61 -5.34 -1.28
CA VAL A 76 -6.76 -5.86 0.09
C VAL A 76 -7.79 -6.99 0.07
N ILE A 77 -7.40 -8.19 0.49
CA ILE A 77 -8.28 -9.37 0.47
C ILE A 77 -8.72 -9.84 1.86
N GLY A 78 -8.10 -9.30 2.92
CA GLY A 78 -8.40 -9.67 4.30
C GLY A 78 -7.90 -8.61 5.28
N LEU A 79 -8.58 -8.55 6.43
CA LEU A 79 -8.23 -7.68 7.55
C LEU A 79 -8.37 -8.48 8.84
N HIS A 80 -7.31 -8.52 9.64
CA HIS A 80 -7.27 -9.23 10.91
C HIS A 80 -6.78 -8.29 12.01
N LEU A 81 -7.49 -8.26 13.13
CA LEU A 81 -7.03 -7.58 14.34
C LEU A 81 -6.32 -8.59 15.24
N LEU A 82 -5.04 -8.37 15.49
CA LEU A 82 -4.18 -9.25 16.28
C LEU A 82 -3.49 -8.45 17.38
N ARG A 83 -3.26 -9.09 18.52
CA ARG A 83 -2.40 -8.53 19.56
C ARG A 83 -0.94 -8.67 19.14
N PHE A 84 -0.15 -7.62 19.32
CA PHE A 84 1.31 -7.68 19.20
C PHE A 84 1.89 -8.38 20.43
N PHE A 85 2.72 -9.40 20.22
CA PHE A 85 3.35 -10.20 21.28
C PHE A 85 4.86 -10.03 21.25
#